data_AF-A0A2I0PBS6-F1
#
_entry.id   AF-A0A2I0PBS6-F1
#
_cell.length_a   1.000
_cell.length_b   1.000
_cell.length_c   1.000
_cell.angle_alpha   90.00
_cell.angle_beta   90.00
_cell.angle_gamma   90.00
#
_symmetry.space_group_name_H-M   'P 1'
#
loop_
_entity.id
_entity.type
_entity.pdbx_description
1 polymer ?
#
loop_
_entity_poly.entity_id
_entity_poly.type
_entity_poly.pdbx_seq_one_letter_code
_entity_poly.pdbx_strand_id
1 'polypeptide(L)'
;MPDFRPRPGTTTTAYRLKKPIADIAAFSAIIRTLVYDNPLGCIRYGHARKGFPPVRKVREMYTAKFEYRNAGGKRIGTTIEMYDSVEGYETGIAAVISNMANIASHRGKPRHLPEKDLFSVMLQCHDPSGELYYLNLARDRFTLSSYTDPRIRERVEAWVAGVKELV
;
A
#
# COMPACT_ATOMS: atom_id res chain seq x y z
N MET A 1 13.82 14.98 -40.71
CA MET A 1 13.85 14.49 -39.31
C MET A 1 12.58 14.98 -38.63
N PRO A 2 11.83 14.12 -37.92
CA PRO A 2 10.75 14.60 -37.07
C PRO A 2 11.35 15.44 -35.92
N ASP A 3 10.71 16.56 -35.61
CA ASP A 3 11.00 17.43 -34.47
C ASP A 3 10.80 16.64 -33.16
N PHE A 4 11.91 16.24 -32.51
CA PHE A 4 11.86 15.62 -31.19
C PHE A 4 11.59 16.73 -30.18
N ARG A 5 10.33 16.90 -29.80
CA ARG A 5 9.95 17.74 -28.66
C ARG A 5 10.18 16.95 -27.38
N PRO A 6 11.13 17.33 -26.51
CA PRO A 6 11.29 16.69 -25.22
C PRO A 6 9.98 16.87 -24.45
N ARG A 7 9.34 15.76 -24.07
CA ARG A 7 8.25 15.83 -23.10
C ARG A 7 8.86 16.19 -21.75
N PRO A 8 8.25 17.09 -20.95
CA PRO A 8 8.71 17.31 -19.59
C PRO A 8 8.80 15.96 -18.87
N GLY A 9 9.97 15.67 -18.29
CA GLY A 9 10.14 14.44 -17.51
C GLY A 9 9.21 14.47 -16.30
N THR A 10 8.57 13.34 -15.99
CA THR A 10 7.74 13.24 -14.80
C THR A 10 8.59 13.18 -13.54
N THR A 11 8.12 13.80 -12.46
CA THR A 11 8.81 13.86 -11.17
C THR A 11 8.39 12.70 -10.25
N THR A 12 9.28 12.33 -9.32
CA THR A 12 8.98 11.42 -8.21
C THR A 12 9.49 12.02 -6.91
N THR A 13 8.65 12.01 -5.88
CA THR A 13 9.00 12.42 -4.52
C THR A 13 8.62 11.33 -3.54
N ALA A 14 9.55 10.95 -2.67
CA ALA A 14 9.35 9.93 -1.65
C ALA A 14 9.59 10.49 -0.26
N TYR A 15 8.72 10.11 0.67
CA TYR A 15 8.75 10.52 2.07
C TYR A 15 8.85 9.26 2.92
N ARG A 16 9.85 9.22 3.81
CA ARG A 16 9.94 8.17 4.82
C ARG A 16 9.13 8.61 6.04
N LEU A 17 8.25 7.73 6.52
CA LEU A 17 7.43 8.02 7.68
C LEU A 17 8.30 8.00 8.94
N LYS A 18 8.01 8.87 9.91
CA LYS A 18 8.75 8.88 11.19
C LYS A 18 8.54 7.60 11.99
N LYS A 19 7.33 7.04 11.89
CA LYS A 19 6.95 5.76 12.47
C LYS A 19 6.24 4.93 11.39
N PRO A 20 6.47 3.61 11.32
CA PRO A 20 5.68 2.77 10.45
C PRO A 20 4.20 2.80 10.85
N ILE A 21 3.31 2.70 9.86
CA ILE A 21 1.86 2.55 10.08
C ILE A 21 1.63 1.31 10.94
N ALA A 22 0.85 1.47 12.01
CA ALA A 22 0.80 0.53 13.13
C ALA A 22 0.33 -0.88 12.70
N ASP A 23 -0.79 -0.96 12.00
CA ASP A 23 -1.44 -2.21 11.63
C ASP A 23 -2.25 -2.07 10.33
N ILE A 24 -2.87 -3.18 9.92
CA ILE A 24 -3.66 -3.26 8.69
C ILE A 24 -4.91 -2.38 8.74
N ALA A 25 -5.46 -2.13 9.93
CA ALA A 25 -6.67 -1.31 10.10
C ALA A 25 -6.33 0.17 9.86
N ALA A 26 -5.28 0.68 10.49
CA ALA A 26 -4.75 2.02 10.27
C ALA A 26 -4.34 2.22 8.79
N PHE A 27 -3.64 1.25 8.21
CA PHE A 27 -3.25 1.30 6.81
C PHE A 27 -4.47 1.34 5.88
N SER A 28 -5.46 0.48 6.11
CA SER A 28 -6.68 0.41 5.30
C SER A 28 -7.55 1.66 5.44
N ALA A 29 -7.56 2.30 6.61
CA ALA A 29 -8.29 3.55 6.83
C ALA A 29 -7.76 4.67 5.91
N ILE A 30 -6.43 4.83 5.79
CA ILE A 30 -5.81 5.82 4.90
C ILE A 30 -6.23 5.59 3.45
N ILE A 31 -6.18 4.33 3.00
CA ILE A 31 -6.57 3.96 1.63
C ILE A 31 -8.07 4.22 1.40
N ARG A 32 -8.93 3.92 2.38
CA ARG A 32 -10.36 4.21 2.31
C ARG A 32 -10.62 5.71 2.17
N THR A 33 -9.96 6.56 2.96
CA THR A 33 -10.08 8.02 2.84
C THR A 33 -9.68 8.51 1.44
N LEU A 34 -8.57 8.01 0.89
CA LEU A 34 -8.16 8.38 -0.48
C LEU A 34 -9.20 7.98 -1.54
N VAL A 35 -9.80 6.80 -1.41
CA VAL A 35 -10.73 6.26 -2.41
C VAL A 35 -12.13 6.86 -2.29
N TYR A 36 -12.66 7.01 -1.07
CA TYR A 36 -14.05 7.40 -0.85
C TYR A 36 -14.23 8.90 -0.58
N ASP A 37 -13.33 9.49 0.22
CA ASP A 37 -13.43 10.93 0.56
C ASP A 37 -12.73 11.80 -0.49
N ASN A 38 -11.83 11.21 -1.28
CA ASN A 38 -11.11 11.86 -2.37
C ASN A 38 -10.55 13.25 -1.99
N PRO A 39 -9.75 13.35 -0.92
CA PRO A 39 -9.26 14.63 -0.39
C PRO A 39 -8.33 15.37 -1.37
N LEU A 40 -7.83 14.66 -2.39
CA LEU A 40 -6.92 15.21 -3.40
C LEU A 40 -7.66 15.82 -4.60
N GLY A 41 -9.00 15.73 -4.63
CA GLY A 41 -9.82 16.30 -5.69
C GLY A 41 -9.64 15.64 -7.05
N CYS A 42 -9.30 14.35 -7.07
CA CYS A 42 -9.20 13.58 -8.31
C CYS A 42 -10.55 13.58 -9.03
N ILE A 43 -10.56 13.47 -10.35
CA ILE A 43 -11.78 13.46 -11.16
C ILE A 43 -11.91 12.16 -11.95
N ARG A 44 -13.15 11.76 -12.22
CA ARG A 44 -13.41 10.59 -13.08
C ARG A 44 -12.84 10.84 -14.47
N TYR A 45 -12.37 9.78 -15.11
CA TYR A 45 -11.91 9.82 -16.49
C TYR A 45 -12.25 8.54 -17.20
N GLY A 46 -12.19 8.56 -18.52
CA GLY A 46 -12.52 7.41 -19.32
C GLY A 46 -12.32 7.72 -20.78
N HIS A 47 -12.13 6.67 -21.54
CA HIS A 47 -12.12 6.72 -22.99
C HIS A 47 -13.03 5.60 -23.48
N ALA A 48 -13.86 5.87 -24.48
CA ALA A 48 -14.75 4.91 -25.14
C ALA A 48 -15.51 3.97 -24.17
N ARG A 49 -16.71 4.36 -23.72
CA ARG A 49 -17.67 3.59 -22.88
C ARG A 49 -17.13 2.98 -21.57
N LYS A 50 -15.83 3.07 -21.24
CA LYS A 50 -15.24 2.67 -19.96
C LYS A 50 -14.90 3.90 -19.13
N GLY A 51 -15.67 4.13 -18.07
CA GLY A 51 -15.38 5.12 -17.05
C GLY A 51 -14.57 4.52 -15.90
N PHE A 52 -13.51 5.20 -15.50
CA PHE A 52 -12.70 4.89 -14.33
C PHE A 52 -13.12 5.79 -13.14
N PRO A 53 -12.99 5.28 -11.90
CA PRO A 53 -13.20 6.11 -10.70
C PRO A 53 -12.12 7.20 -10.60
N PRO A 54 -12.34 8.24 -9.77
CA PRO A 54 -11.35 9.31 -9.61
C PRO A 54 -10.02 8.83 -9.04
N VAL A 55 -10.10 7.93 -8.06
CA VAL A 55 -8.96 7.23 -7.47
C VAL A 55 -9.14 5.74 -7.68
N ARG A 56 -8.10 5.07 -8.17
CA ARG A 56 -8.12 3.64 -8.46
C ARG A 56 -6.97 2.92 -7.78
N LYS A 57 -7.25 1.81 -7.09
CA LYS A 57 -6.23 0.84 -6.69
C LYS A 57 -5.69 0.14 -7.95
N VAL A 58 -4.40 0.33 -8.22
CA VAL A 58 -3.68 -0.30 -9.34
C VAL A 58 -3.10 -1.64 -8.92
N ARG A 59 -2.55 -1.69 -7.71
CA ARG A 59 -1.96 -2.89 -7.11
C ARG A 59 -2.01 -2.76 -5.60
N GLU A 60 -2.26 -3.87 -4.93
CA GLU A 60 -2.10 -4.01 -3.49
C GLU A 60 -1.31 -5.29 -3.17
N MET A 61 -0.56 -5.27 -2.07
CA MET A 61 0.23 -6.39 -1.60
C MET A 61 0.40 -6.33 -0.09
N TYR A 62 0.06 -7.43 0.56
CA TYR A 62 0.09 -7.59 2.01
C TYR A 62 0.91 -8.83 2.35
N THR A 63 2.01 -8.65 3.06
CA THR A 63 2.94 -9.72 3.45
C THR A 63 2.79 -10.02 4.93
N ALA A 64 2.30 -11.20 5.26
CA ALA A 64 2.21 -11.70 6.62
C ALA A 64 3.43 -12.55 6.96
N LYS A 65 4.03 -12.32 8.13
CA LYS A 65 5.22 -13.05 8.60
C LYS A 65 4.90 -13.88 9.83
N PHE A 66 5.41 -15.10 9.84
CA PHE A 66 5.20 -16.05 10.92
C PHE A 66 6.51 -16.64 11.38
N GLU A 67 6.54 -17.02 12.64
CA GLU A 67 7.58 -17.88 13.19
C GLU A 67 6.97 -19.08 13.90
N TYR A 68 7.67 -20.20 13.86
CA TYR A 68 7.31 -21.38 14.62
C TYR A 68 8.20 -21.45 15.85
N ARG A 69 7.62 -21.68 17.02
CA ARG A 69 8.34 -21.82 18.28
C ARG A 69 8.14 -23.19 18.91
N ASN A 70 9.19 -23.72 19.52
CA ASN A 70 9.09 -24.92 20.34
C ASN A 70 8.45 -24.61 21.71
N ALA A 71 8.27 -25.64 22.54
CA ALA A 71 7.71 -25.50 23.89
C ALA A 71 8.51 -24.55 24.80
N GLY A 72 9.83 -24.46 24.61
CA GLY A 72 10.71 -23.53 25.33
C GLY A 72 10.76 -22.12 24.74
N GLY A 73 9.91 -21.79 23.76
CA GLY A 73 9.84 -20.47 23.14
C GLY A 73 10.95 -20.15 22.14
N LYS A 74 11.86 -21.09 21.84
CA LYS A 74 12.90 -20.93 20.83
C LYS A 74 12.27 -20.98 19.44
N ARG A 75 12.65 -20.03 18.57
CA ARG A 75 12.27 -20.05 17.15
C ARG A 75 12.94 -21.24 16.44
N ILE A 76 12.14 -22.04 15.76
CA ILE A 76 12.55 -23.26 15.03
C ILE A 76 12.16 -23.23 13.54
N GLY A 77 11.42 -22.22 13.10
CA GLY A 77 11.05 -22.04 11.70
C GLY A 77 10.42 -20.68 11.44
N THR A 78 10.24 -20.35 10.17
CA THR A 78 9.56 -19.13 9.70
C THR A 78 8.83 -19.40 8.40
N THR A 79 7.69 -18.76 8.19
CA THR A 79 6.99 -18.70 6.90
C THR A 79 6.62 -17.25 6.59
N ILE A 80 6.45 -16.96 5.30
CA ILE A 80 6.01 -15.67 4.80
C ILE A 80 4.94 -15.96 3.76
N GLU A 81 3.78 -15.33 3.91
CA GLU A 81 2.70 -15.39 2.93
C GLU A 81 2.45 -14.01 2.33
N MET A 82 2.05 -13.97 1.07
CA MET A 82 1.74 -12.74 0.36
C MET A 82 0.32 -12.81 -0.19
N TYR A 83 -0.43 -11.72 0.01
CA TYR A 83 -1.82 -11.59 -0.39
C TYR A 83 -2.01 -10.32 -1.21
N ASP A 84 -2.96 -10.36 -2.13
CA ASP A 84 -3.36 -9.26 -3.01
C ASP A 84 -4.67 -8.58 -2.57
N SER A 85 -5.10 -8.83 -1.33
CA SER A 85 -6.24 -8.16 -0.70
C SER A 85 -6.12 -8.18 0.83
N VAL A 86 -6.77 -7.23 1.49
CA VAL A 86 -6.88 -7.18 2.97
C VAL A 86 -7.60 -8.42 3.51
N GLU A 87 -8.71 -8.80 2.86
CA GLU A 87 -9.49 -9.99 3.25
C GLU A 87 -8.67 -11.27 3.12
N GLY A 88 -7.93 -11.44 2.01
CA GLY A 88 -7.01 -12.56 1.82
C GLY A 88 -5.92 -12.59 2.89
N TYR A 89 -5.40 -11.44 3.28
CA TYR A 89 -4.43 -11.32 4.37
C TYR A 89 -5.01 -11.78 5.72
N GLU A 90 -6.20 -11.30 6.10
CA GLU A 90 -6.83 -11.66 7.38
C GLU A 90 -7.22 -13.14 7.44
N THR A 91 -7.88 -13.65 6.40
CA THR A 91 -8.29 -15.06 6.31
C THR A 91 -7.09 -15.99 6.18
N GLY A 92 -6.08 -15.60 5.40
CA GLY A 92 -4.86 -16.36 5.20
C GLY A 92 -4.02 -16.48 6.47
N ILE A 93 -3.94 -15.43 7.30
CA ILE A 93 -3.29 -15.52 8.63
C ILE A 93 -3.95 -16.61 9.48
N ALA A 94 -5.28 -16.63 9.56
CA ALA A 94 -6.01 -17.65 10.32
C ALA A 94 -5.75 -19.06 9.76
N ALA A 95 -5.67 -19.19 8.43
CA ALA A 95 -5.38 -20.46 7.76
C ALA A 95 -3.96 -20.97 8.08
N VAL A 96 -2.93 -20.11 8.06
CA VAL A 96 -1.55 -20.49 8.41
C VAL A 96 -1.46 -20.93 9.86
N ILE A 97 -2.08 -20.18 10.79
CA ILE A 97 -2.07 -20.50 12.22
C ILE A 97 -2.72 -21.87 12.48
N SER A 98 -3.72 -22.24 11.68
CA SER A 98 -4.48 -23.48 11.84
C SER A 98 -3.93 -24.65 11.01
N ASN A 99 -2.84 -24.46 10.25
CA ASN A 99 -2.29 -25.47 9.36
C ASN A 99 -1.54 -26.56 10.13
N MET A 100 -2.20 -27.69 10.37
CA MET A 100 -1.66 -28.82 11.12
C MET A 100 -0.45 -29.48 10.45
N ALA A 101 -0.38 -29.50 9.11
CA ALA A 101 0.76 -30.06 8.39
C ALA A 101 2.03 -29.23 8.62
N ASN A 102 1.90 -27.90 8.59
CA ASN A 102 3.01 -26.99 8.88
C ASN A 102 3.42 -27.08 10.36
N ILE A 103 2.45 -27.13 11.29
CA ILE A 103 2.70 -27.30 12.72
C ILE A 103 3.52 -28.58 12.99
N ALA A 104 3.10 -29.70 12.40
CA ALA A 104 3.78 -30.99 12.55
C ALA A 104 5.18 -30.97 11.92
N SER A 105 5.31 -30.39 10.72
CA SER A 105 6.58 -30.32 9.99
C SER A 105 7.62 -29.45 10.71
N HIS A 106 7.20 -28.30 11.23
CA HIS A 106 8.07 -27.44 12.02
C HIS A 106 8.29 -27.94 13.45
N ARG A 107 7.43 -28.84 13.96
CA ARG A 107 7.43 -29.32 15.36
C ARG A 107 7.27 -28.18 16.37
N GLY A 108 6.40 -27.22 16.06
CA GLY A 108 6.20 -26.04 16.90
C GLY A 108 4.90 -25.29 16.62
N LYS A 109 4.61 -24.32 17.47
CA LYS A 109 3.41 -23.48 17.36
C LYS A 109 3.69 -22.27 16.48
N PRO A 110 2.86 -21.99 15.45
CA PRO A 110 2.96 -20.78 14.66
C PRO A 110 2.60 -19.57 15.52
N ARG A 111 3.28 -18.47 15.27
CA ARG A 111 3.01 -17.15 15.81
C ARG A 111 3.11 -16.14 14.67
N HIS A 112 2.04 -15.42 14.45
CA HIS A 112 2.02 -14.26 13.55
C HIS A 112 2.78 -13.08 14.18
N LEU A 113 3.53 -12.35 13.35
CA LEU A 113 4.38 -11.23 13.74
C LEU A 113 3.89 -9.93 13.08
N PRO A 114 2.73 -9.39 13.50
CA PRO A 114 2.07 -8.25 12.85
C PRO A 114 2.97 -7.01 12.78
N GLU A 115 3.89 -6.84 13.72
CA GLU A 115 4.86 -5.74 13.74
C GLU A 115 5.89 -5.81 12.59
N LYS A 116 6.09 -7.00 12.00
CA LYS A 116 7.04 -7.25 10.92
C LYS A 116 6.38 -7.34 9.54
N ASP A 117 5.06 -7.31 9.49
CA ASP A 117 4.31 -7.38 8.25
C ASP A 117 4.57 -6.18 7.36
N LEU A 118 4.37 -6.37 6.07
CA LEU A 118 4.58 -5.31 5.07
C LEU A 118 3.29 -5.11 4.30
N PHE A 119 2.89 -3.86 4.14
CA PHE A 119 1.72 -3.46 3.37
C PHE A 119 2.16 -2.47 2.30
N SER A 120 1.64 -2.62 1.09
CA SER A 120 1.86 -1.67 0.00
C SER A 120 0.64 -1.59 -0.90
N VAL A 121 0.22 -0.36 -1.23
CA VAL A 121 -0.85 -0.08 -2.19
C VAL A 121 -0.39 1.02 -3.12
N MET A 122 -0.50 0.77 -4.42
CA MET A 122 -0.37 1.77 -5.46
C MET A 122 -1.75 2.23 -5.91
N LEU A 123 -2.02 3.51 -5.72
CA LEU A 123 -3.21 4.20 -6.20
C LEU A 123 -2.83 5.04 -7.42
N GLN A 124 -3.78 5.19 -8.34
CA GLN A 124 -3.73 6.15 -9.43
C GLN A 124 -4.79 7.20 -9.18
N CYS A 125 -4.41 8.47 -9.33
CA CYS A 125 -5.31 9.61 -9.32
C CYS A 125 -5.28 10.31 -10.67
N HIS A 126 -6.45 10.74 -11.14
CA HIS A 126 -6.56 11.63 -12.29
C HIS A 126 -6.86 13.05 -11.83
N ASP A 127 -5.93 13.94 -12.10
CA ASP A 127 -6.00 15.33 -11.67
C ASP A 127 -6.94 16.16 -12.55
N PRO A 128 -7.59 17.22 -12.02
CA PRO A 128 -8.34 18.17 -12.84
C PRO A 128 -7.54 18.81 -13.98
N SER A 129 -6.20 18.88 -13.87
CA SER A 129 -5.32 19.32 -14.96
C SER A 129 -5.23 18.36 -16.15
N GLY A 130 -5.74 17.12 -16.00
CA GLY A 130 -5.60 16.04 -16.98
C GLY A 130 -4.39 15.13 -16.75
N GLU A 131 -3.55 15.41 -15.75
CA GLU A 131 -2.43 14.55 -15.39
C GLU A 131 -2.89 13.27 -14.67
N LEU A 132 -2.19 12.16 -14.93
CA LEU A 132 -2.33 10.90 -14.20
C LEU A 132 -1.08 10.69 -13.35
N TYR A 133 -1.24 10.73 -12.03
CA TYR A 133 -0.15 10.49 -11.09
C TYR A 133 -0.45 9.29 -10.19
N TYR A 134 0.59 8.77 -9.54
CA TYR A 134 0.50 7.61 -8.67
C TYR A 134 0.90 7.94 -7.24
N LEU A 135 0.18 7.35 -6.30
CA LEU A 135 0.49 7.35 -4.89
C LEU A 135 0.83 5.93 -4.49
N ASN A 136 2.05 5.69 -4.05
CA ASN A 136 2.45 4.42 -3.47
C ASN A 136 2.58 4.60 -1.96
N LEU A 137 1.62 4.04 -1.22
CA LEU A 137 1.68 3.96 0.22
C LEU A 137 2.26 2.61 0.61
N ALA A 138 3.32 2.61 1.39
CA ALA A 138 3.85 1.43 2.06
C ALA A 138 3.88 1.67 3.58
N ARG A 139 4.07 0.60 4.34
CA ARG A 139 4.06 0.66 5.82
C ARG A 139 4.99 1.73 6.40
N ASP A 140 6.13 2.01 5.76
CA ASP A 140 7.17 2.92 6.26
C ASP A 140 7.47 4.12 5.36
N ARG A 141 6.76 4.25 4.24
CA ARG A 141 7.00 5.34 3.27
C ARG A 141 5.77 5.64 2.44
N PHE A 142 5.75 6.87 1.95
CA PHE A 142 4.81 7.34 0.94
C PHE A 142 5.59 7.83 -0.28
N THR A 143 5.09 7.59 -1.48
CA THR A 143 5.74 8.05 -2.73
C THR A 143 4.70 8.60 -3.68
N LEU A 144 4.93 9.82 -4.15
CA LEU A 144 4.20 10.47 -5.22
C LEU A 144 5.05 10.39 -6.49
N SER A 145 4.49 9.89 -7.60
CA SER A 145 5.21 9.78 -8.87
C SER A 145 4.35 10.14 -10.07
N SER A 146 5.00 10.38 -11.21
CA SER A 146 4.35 10.64 -12.50
C SER A 146 3.60 11.97 -12.59
N TYR A 147 4.06 13.01 -11.89
CA TYR A 147 3.48 14.36 -11.96
C TYR A 147 4.46 15.36 -12.57
N THR A 148 3.92 16.41 -13.20
CA THR A 148 4.68 17.56 -13.70
C THR A 148 4.21 18.88 -13.08
N ASP A 149 2.93 19.03 -12.74
CA ASP A 149 2.42 20.22 -12.04
C ASP A 149 2.87 20.24 -10.56
N PRO A 150 3.65 21.25 -10.11
CA PRO A 150 4.06 21.37 -8.71
C PRO A 150 2.88 21.50 -7.74
N ARG A 151 1.71 21.98 -8.19
CA ARG A 151 0.50 22.09 -7.36
C ARG A 151 -0.01 20.71 -6.93
N ILE A 152 0.23 19.65 -7.73
CA ILE A 152 -0.09 18.28 -7.34
C ILE A 152 0.73 17.89 -6.11
N ARG A 153 2.03 18.17 -6.13
CA ARG A 153 2.92 17.92 -4.99
C ARG A 153 2.47 18.70 -3.76
N GLU A 154 2.21 19.99 -3.89
CA GLU A 154 1.78 20.84 -2.76
C GLU A 154 0.49 20.33 -2.11
N ARG A 155 -0.53 19.96 -2.91
CA ARG A 155 -1.78 19.38 -2.39
C ARG A 155 -1.55 18.06 -1.68
N VAL A 156 -0.73 17.19 -2.27
CA VAL A 156 -0.43 15.87 -1.69
C VAL A 156 0.38 16.02 -0.39
N GLU A 157 1.37 16.91 -0.35
CA GLU A 157 2.14 17.20 0.87
C GLU A 157 1.26 17.78 1.98
N ALA A 158 0.34 18.69 1.65
CA ALA A 158 -0.61 19.24 2.60
C ALA A 158 -1.55 18.16 3.17
N TRP A 159 -2.05 17.26 2.32
CA TRP A 159 -2.84 16.12 2.76
C TRP A 159 -2.03 15.17 3.66
N VAL A 160 -0.81 14.79 3.25
CA VAL A 160 0.08 13.93 4.05
C VAL A 160 0.33 14.55 5.42
N ALA A 161 0.58 15.86 5.50
CA ALA A 161 0.79 16.57 6.76
C ALA A 161 -0.44 16.57 7.68
N GLY A 162 -1.65 16.41 7.13
CA GLY A 162 -2.90 16.31 7.88
C GLY A 162 -3.24 14.91 8.36
N VAL A 163 -2.58 13.86 7.85
CA VAL A 163 -2.84 12.47 8.24
C VAL A 163 -1.85 12.05 9.33
N LYS A 164 -2.37 11.83 10.54
CA LYS A 164 -1.58 11.51 11.74
C LYS A 164 -0.63 10.32 11.54
N GLU A 165 -1.07 9.29 10.82
CA GLU A 165 -0.30 8.07 10.55
C GLU A 165 0.88 8.29 9.59
N LEU A 166 0.92 9.42 8.87
CA LEU A 166 1.93 9.72 7.87
C LEU A 166 3.00 10.73 8.33
N VAL A 167 2.91 11.26 9.56
CA VAL A 167 3.78 12.34 10.08
C VAL A 167 4.68 11.97 11.24
#